data_AF-A0AAU9U1Z3-F1
#
_entry.id   AF-A0AAU9U1Z3-F1
#
_cell.length_a   1.000
_cell.length_b   1.000
_cell.length_c   1.000
_cell.angle_alpha   90.00
_cell.angle_beta   90.00
_cell.angle_gamma   90.00
#
_symmetry.space_group_name_H-M   'P 1'
#
loop_
_entity.id
_entity.type
_entity.pdbx_description
1 polymer ?
#
loop_
_entity_poly.entity_id
_entity_poly.type
_entity_poly.pdbx_seq_one_letter_code
_entity_poly.pdbx_strand_id
1 'polypeptide(L)'
;MAKLENILEVYRNIEESLNKRMTEFKKQLKTTTNETTKTSVDRLATEFKEFKSSVWNVLSLLKSLTTNLAAQIDEVDSQSRRNVLLFGGIDEAKGENLISTVLSTVHVLMDLPQIQPSAIQHCHRLGTSSNNRPRPILVRFNDMSTKQMIWSNKKKLKSTSNGH
;
A
#
# COMPACT_ATOMS: atom_id res chain seq x y z
N MET A 1 7.39 4.98 14.95
CA MET A 1 7.71 3.92 15.92
C MET A 1 6.63 3.75 16.98
N ALA A 2 6.27 4.79 17.75
CA ALA A 2 5.27 4.70 18.83
C ALA A 2 3.87 4.13 18.45
N LYS A 3 3.43 4.24 17.19
CA LYS A 3 2.15 3.66 16.73
C LYS A 3 2.21 2.15 16.49
N LEU A 4 3.35 1.62 16.05
CA LEU A 4 3.51 0.18 15.79
C LEU A 4 3.62 -0.61 17.10
N GLU A 5 4.32 -0.04 18.06
CA GLU A 5 4.50 -0.61 19.41
C GLU A 5 3.15 -0.72 20.14
N ASN A 6 2.32 0.32 20.06
CA ASN A 6 0.94 0.29 20.57
C ASN A 6 0.08 -0.81 19.89
N ILE A 7 0.24 -1.02 18.58
CA ILE A 7 -0.51 -2.07 17.87
C ILE A 7 -0.11 -3.45 18.35
N LEU A 8 1.20 -3.71 18.50
CA LEU A 8 1.72 -4.98 19.00
C LEU A 8 1.24 -5.27 20.44
N GLU A 9 1.20 -4.24 21.28
CA GLU A 9 0.68 -4.35 22.64
C GLU A 9 -0.82 -4.69 22.65
N VAL A 10 -1.62 -4.06 21.79
CA VAL A 10 -3.05 -4.40 21.62
C VAL A 10 -3.22 -5.85 21.13
N TYR A 11 -2.42 -6.31 20.17
CA TYR A 11 -2.45 -7.71 19.71
C TYR A 11 -2.15 -8.70 20.84
N ARG A 12 -1.11 -8.41 21.62
CA ARG A 12 -0.70 -9.26 22.75
C ARG A 12 -1.79 -9.33 23.81
N ASN A 13 -2.40 -8.20 24.15
CA ASN A 13 -3.49 -8.14 25.12
C ASN A 13 -4.73 -8.92 24.66
N ILE A 14 -5.05 -8.87 23.36
CA ILE A 14 -6.13 -9.65 22.77
C ILE A 14 -5.82 -11.15 22.84
N GLU A 15 -4.60 -11.55 22.48
CA GLU A 15 -4.16 -12.95 22.52
C GLU A 15 -4.21 -13.53 23.94
N GLU A 16 -3.68 -12.79 24.92
CA GLU A 16 -3.71 -13.18 26.33
C GLU A 16 -5.15 -13.31 26.86
N SER A 17 -6.02 -12.35 26.53
CA SER A 17 -7.44 -12.36 26.91
C SER A 17 -8.21 -13.56 26.31
N LEU A 18 -7.98 -13.87 25.03
CA LEU A 18 -8.59 -15.00 24.36
C LEU A 18 -8.10 -16.34 24.94
N ASN A 19 -6.79 -16.48 25.15
CA ASN A 19 -6.20 -17.69 25.71
C ASN A 19 -6.72 -17.96 27.13
N LYS A 20 -6.85 -16.90 27.96
CA LYS A 20 -7.42 -17.02 29.30
C LYS A 20 -8.86 -17.53 29.27
N ARG A 21 -9.73 -16.89 28.48
CA ARG A 21 -11.14 -17.32 28.34
C ARG A 21 -11.29 -18.72 27.76
N MET A 22 -10.46 -19.09 26.79
CA MET A 22 -10.46 -20.43 26.21
C MET A 22 -10.05 -21.51 27.22
N THR A 23 -9.10 -21.19 28.10
CA THR A 23 -8.62 -22.10 29.16
C THR A 23 -9.68 -22.28 30.24
N GLU A 24 -10.36 -21.20 30.61
CA GLU A 24 -11.45 -21.20 31.59
C GLU A 24 -12.65 -22.01 31.09
N PHE A 25 -13.05 -21.79 29.83
CA PHE A 25 -14.08 -22.57 29.16
C PHE A 25 -13.73 -24.07 29.07
N LYS A 26 -12.48 -24.42 28.69
CA LYS A 26 -12.00 -25.82 28.68
C LYS A 26 -12.09 -26.47 30.05
N LYS A 27 -11.80 -25.73 31.13
CA LYS A 27 -11.85 -26.24 32.50
C LYS A 27 -13.30 -26.55 32.91
N GLN A 28 -14.22 -25.64 32.64
CA GLN A 28 -15.66 -25.83 32.94
C GLN A 28 -16.28 -26.97 32.12
N LEU A 29 -15.88 -27.13 30.85
CA LEU A 29 -16.36 -28.23 30.00
C LEU A 29 -16.02 -29.60 30.58
N LYS A 30 -14.83 -29.75 31.20
CA LYS A 30 -14.39 -30.98 31.90
C LYS A 30 -15.13 -31.22 33.22
N THR A 31 -15.55 -30.16 33.92
CA THR A 31 -16.29 -30.28 35.18
C THR A 31 -17.75 -30.68 34.94
N THR A 32 -18.41 -30.07 33.95
CA THR A 32 -19.81 -30.36 33.60
C THR A 32 -20.02 -31.75 33.00
N THR A 33 -18.99 -32.37 32.40
CA THR A 33 -19.07 -33.76 31.90
C THR A 33 -19.20 -34.79 33.02
N ASN A 34 -18.78 -34.44 34.25
CA ASN A 34 -18.79 -35.36 35.40
C ASN A 34 -20.04 -35.19 36.29
N GLU A 35 -20.78 -34.07 36.18
CA GLU A 35 -21.96 -33.76 37.01
C GLU A 35 -23.14 -33.27 36.14
N THR A 36 -23.93 -34.22 35.61
CA THR A 36 -25.04 -33.93 34.69
C THR A 36 -26.29 -33.45 35.44
N THR A 37 -26.37 -32.15 35.72
CA THR A 37 -27.62 -31.49 36.15
C THR A 37 -28.08 -30.45 35.12
N LYS A 38 -29.40 -30.32 34.92
CA LYS A 38 -30.03 -29.45 33.91
C LYS A 38 -29.57 -27.99 34.02
N THR A 39 -29.38 -27.52 35.26
CA THR A 39 -28.88 -26.20 35.63
C THR A 39 -27.44 -25.94 35.18
N SER A 40 -26.58 -26.95 35.16
CA SER A 40 -25.19 -26.84 34.68
C SER A 40 -25.11 -26.67 33.16
N VAL A 41 -26.06 -27.27 32.42
CA VAL A 41 -26.14 -27.14 30.95
C VAL A 41 -26.60 -25.74 30.53
N ASP A 42 -27.58 -25.16 31.22
CA ASP A 42 -28.08 -23.81 30.92
C ASP A 42 -27.03 -22.72 31.21
N ARG A 43 -26.24 -22.89 32.28
CA ARG A 43 -25.09 -22.01 32.56
C ARG A 43 -24.03 -22.09 31.48
N LEU A 44 -23.63 -23.30 31.07
CA LEU A 44 -22.65 -23.51 30.00
C LEU A 44 -23.12 -22.92 28.66
N ALA A 45 -24.41 -23.03 28.34
CA ALA A 45 -24.98 -22.43 27.13
C ALA A 45 -24.88 -20.89 27.16
N THR A 46 -25.06 -20.28 28.32
CA THR A 46 -24.94 -18.83 28.51
C THR A 46 -23.48 -18.38 28.34
N GLU A 47 -22.53 -19.05 29.01
CA GLU A 47 -21.10 -18.76 28.89
C GLU A 47 -20.58 -18.99 27.46
N PHE A 48 -21.05 -20.04 26.79
CA PHE A 48 -20.70 -20.28 25.38
C PHE A 48 -21.21 -19.16 24.47
N LYS A 49 -22.41 -18.61 24.74
CA LYS A 49 -22.94 -17.46 24.00
C LYS A 49 -22.10 -16.21 24.23
N GLU A 50 -21.66 -15.96 25.46
CA GLU A 50 -20.79 -14.83 25.81
C GLU A 50 -19.39 -14.97 25.20
N PHE A 51 -18.83 -16.18 25.22
CA PHE A 51 -17.57 -16.50 24.56
C PHE A 51 -17.69 -16.29 23.05
N LYS A 52 -18.74 -16.82 22.42
CA LYS A 52 -19.00 -16.64 20.98
C LYS A 52 -19.12 -15.16 20.63
N SER A 53 -19.85 -14.37 21.41
CA SER A 53 -19.96 -12.92 21.21
C SER A 53 -18.59 -12.23 21.33
N SER A 54 -17.80 -12.62 22.33
CA SER A 54 -16.45 -12.08 22.53
C SER A 54 -15.52 -12.39 21.35
N VAL A 55 -15.55 -13.63 20.85
CA VAL A 55 -14.78 -14.04 19.66
C VAL A 55 -15.22 -13.25 18.43
N TRP A 56 -16.53 -13.07 18.22
CA TRP A 56 -17.05 -12.24 17.12
C TRP A 56 -16.59 -10.79 17.20
N ASN A 57 -16.56 -10.22 18.41
CA ASN A 57 -16.07 -8.86 18.61
C ASN A 57 -14.58 -8.74 18.24
N VAL A 58 -13.76 -9.70 18.64
CA VAL A 58 -12.34 -9.73 18.29
C VAL A 58 -12.13 -9.91 16.78
N LEU A 59 -12.86 -10.85 16.15
CA LEU A 59 -12.79 -11.06 14.70
C LEU A 59 -13.22 -9.80 13.92
N SER A 60 -14.27 -9.13 14.39
CA SER A 60 -14.73 -7.86 13.81
C SER A 60 -13.66 -6.77 13.92
N LEU A 61 -13.02 -6.65 15.08
CA LEU A 61 -11.94 -5.71 15.31
C LEU A 61 -10.73 -6.01 14.41
N LEU A 62 -10.30 -7.28 14.32
CA LEU A 62 -9.21 -7.68 13.44
C LEU A 62 -9.53 -7.37 11.98
N LYS A 63 -10.75 -7.66 11.53
CA LYS A 63 -11.20 -7.32 10.18
C LYS A 63 -11.10 -5.81 9.94
N SER A 64 -11.58 -4.99 10.88
CA SER A 64 -11.52 -3.53 10.80
C SER A 64 -10.07 -3.02 10.73
N LEU A 65 -9.18 -3.55 11.58
CA LEU A 65 -7.77 -3.20 11.58
C LEU A 65 -7.10 -3.54 10.25
N THR A 66 -7.34 -4.74 9.71
CA THR A 66 -6.83 -5.15 8.39
C THR A 66 -7.33 -4.22 7.28
N THR A 67 -8.62 -3.85 7.29
CA THR A 67 -9.16 -2.92 6.29
C THR A 67 -8.55 -1.52 6.40
N ASN A 68 -8.33 -1.03 7.62
CA ASN A 68 -7.70 0.28 7.84
C ASN A 68 -6.23 0.28 7.42
N LEU A 69 -5.51 -0.80 7.72
CA LEU A 69 -4.11 -0.93 7.31
C LEU A 69 -3.99 -1.00 5.79
N ALA A 70 -4.85 -1.76 5.12
CA ALA A 70 -4.90 -1.81 3.66
C ALA A 70 -5.16 -0.42 3.04
N ALA A 71 -6.07 0.37 3.62
CA ALA A 71 -6.34 1.74 3.18
C ALA A 71 -5.13 2.67 3.38
N GLN A 72 -4.43 2.57 4.51
CA GLN A 72 -3.22 3.37 4.76
C GLN A 72 -2.08 3.00 3.82
N ILE A 73 -1.92 1.71 3.49
CA ILE A 73 -0.94 1.27 2.49
C ILE A 73 -1.26 1.91 1.14
N ASP A 74 -2.52 1.84 0.69
CA ASP A 74 -2.93 2.43 -0.59
C ASP A 74 -2.72 3.96 -0.61
N GLU A 75 -2.98 4.64 0.50
CA GLU A 75 -2.73 6.09 0.63
C GLU A 75 -1.24 6.42 0.50
N VAL A 76 -0.37 5.70 1.23
CA VAL A 76 1.09 5.89 1.15
C VAL A 76 1.60 5.60 -0.26
N ASP A 77 1.11 4.54 -0.88
CA ASP A 77 1.44 4.15 -2.24
C ASP A 77 1.00 5.21 -3.26
N SER A 78 -0.24 5.70 -3.13
CA SER A 78 -0.80 6.77 -3.95
C SER A 78 0.00 8.06 -3.79
N GLN A 79 0.37 8.42 -2.56
CA GLN A 79 1.24 9.56 -2.27
C GLN A 79 2.63 9.39 -2.90
N SER A 80 3.21 8.19 -2.82
CA SER A 80 4.53 7.89 -3.40
C SER A 80 4.52 8.03 -4.93
N ARG A 81 3.44 7.62 -5.61
CA ARG A 81 3.27 7.68 -7.06
C ARG A 81 2.76 9.04 -7.55
N ARG A 82 2.25 9.89 -6.64
CA ARG A 82 1.57 11.15 -6.97
C ARG A 82 2.40 12.06 -7.86
N ASN A 83 3.70 12.18 -7.57
CA ASN A 83 4.63 13.07 -8.29
C ASN A 83 5.52 12.33 -9.30
N VAL A 84 5.13 11.13 -9.72
CA VAL A 84 5.91 10.32 -10.65
C VAL A 84 5.27 10.29 -12.05
N LEU A 85 6.10 10.36 -13.09
CA LEU A 85 5.75 10.01 -14.47
C LEU A 85 6.71 8.97 -15.03
N LEU A 86 6.20 8.20 -15.97
CA LEU A 86 6.95 7.18 -16.70
C LEU A 86 7.07 7.60 -18.17
N PHE A 87 8.30 7.78 -18.63
CA PHE A 87 8.63 8.15 -20.00
C PHE A 87 9.10 6.91 -20.75
N GLY A 88 8.29 6.45 -21.71
CA GLY A 88 8.64 5.34 -22.59
C GLY A 88 9.08 5.83 -23.97
N GLY A 89 9.79 4.98 -24.72
CA GLY A 89 10.19 5.26 -26.10
C GLY A 89 11.38 6.21 -26.25
N ILE A 90 12.14 6.44 -25.18
CA ILE A 90 13.39 7.20 -25.21
C ILE A 90 14.54 6.20 -25.30
N ASP A 91 15.34 6.27 -26.37
CA ASP A 91 16.47 5.36 -26.59
C ASP A 91 17.50 5.38 -25.45
N GLU A 92 18.16 4.24 -25.23
CA GLU A 92 19.20 4.10 -24.21
C GLU A 92 20.57 4.43 -24.79
N ALA A 93 21.30 5.34 -24.13
CA ALA A 93 22.69 5.67 -24.50
C ALA A 93 23.65 5.32 -23.36
N LYS A 94 24.88 4.89 -23.72
CA LYS A 94 25.92 4.60 -22.74
C LYS A 94 26.37 5.90 -22.07
N GLY A 95 26.31 5.96 -20.74
CA GLY A 95 26.65 7.16 -19.97
C GLY A 95 25.61 8.27 -20.06
N GLU A 96 24.34 7.93 -20.32
CA GLU A 96 23.26 8.90 -20.46
C GLU A 96 23.06 9.78 -19.22
N ASN A 97 22.86 11.08 -19.47
CA ASN A 97 22.35 12.00 -18.45
C ASN A 97 20.82 12.03 -18.55
N LEU A 98 20.16 11.16 -17.79
CA LEU A 98 18.71 10.99 -17.82
C LEU A 98 17.93 12.28 -17.59
N ILE A 99 18.41 13.16 -16.71
CA ILE A 99 17.77 14.46 -16.43
C ILE A 99 17.79 15.31 -17.70
N SER A 100 18.94 15.41 -18.36
CA SER A 100 19.08 16.18 -19.59
C SER A 100 18.25 15.59 -20.73
N THR A 101 18.24 14.27 -20.88
CA THR A 101 17.41 13.58 -21.88
C THR A 101 15.93 13.86 -21.67
N VAL A 102 15.41 13.68 -20.44
CA VAL A 102 13.99 13.96 -20.14
C VAL A 102 13.64 15.44 -20.39
N LEU A 103 14.50 16.36 -19.96
CA LEU A 103 14.28 17.79 -20.20
C LEU A 103 14.26 18.13 -21.68
N SER A 104 15.19 17.60 -22.47
CA SER A 104 15.17 17.80 -23.93
C SER A 104 13.87 17.28 -24.56
N THR A 105 13.37 16.11 -24.15
CA THR A 105 12.08 15.58 -24.62
C THR A 105 10.92 16.49 -24.24
N VAL A 106 10.90 16.99 -22.99
CA VAL A 106 9.85 17.89 -22.50
C VAL A 106 9.91 19.26 -23.18
N HIS A 107 11.10 19.81 -23.39
CA HIS A 107 11.29 21.10 -24.04
C HIS A 107 10.93 21.04 -25.53
N VAL A 108 11.41 20.02 -26.24
CA VAL A 108 11.25 19.93 -27.69
C VAL A 108 9.89 19.36 -28.08
N LEU A 109 9.49 18.22 -27.52
CA LEU A 109 8.28 17.51 -27.95
C LEU A 109 7.01 18.00 -27.25
N MET A 110 7.14 18.61 -26.07
CA MET A 110 5.99 19.16 -25.33
C MET A 110 5.96 20.69 -25.30
N ASP A 111 7.00 21.37 -25.81
CA ASP A 111 7.09 22.83 -25.86
C ASP A 111 6.88 23.44 -24.45
N LEU A 112 7.71 22.96 -23.52
CA LEU A 112 7.71 23.36 -22.10
C LEU A 112 9.12 23.81 -21.64
N PRO A 113 9.74 24.84 -22.26
CA PRO A 113 11.11 25.27 -21.96
C PRO A 113 11.32 25.78 -20.52
N GLN A 114 10.24 26.14 -19.83
CA GLN A 114 10.28 26.64 -18.46
C GLN A 114 10.64 25.56 -17.42
N ILE A 115 10.55 24.27 -17.74
CA ILE A 115 10.87 23.20 -16.79
C ILE A 115 12.38 23.10 -16.60
N GLN A 116 12.83 23.34 -15.37
CA GLN A 116 14.25 23.32 -15.01
C GLN A 116 14.68 21.97 -14.41
N PRO A 117 15.98 21.63 -14.43
CA PRO A 117 16.50 20.43 -13.76
C PRO A 117 16.13 20.34 -12.27
N SER A 118 16.04 21.49 -11.59
CA SER A 118 15.64 21.58 -10.18
C SER A 118 14.20 21.12 -9.91
N ALA A 119 13.36 20.95 -10.94
CA ALA A 119 12.03 20.40 -10.81
C ALA A 119 12.01 18.86 -10.69
N ILE A 120 13.12 18.20 -11.04
CA ILE A 120 13.27 16.74 -10.99
C ILE A 120 13.99 16.38 -9.68
N GLN A 121 13.35 15.54 -8.87
CA GLN A 121 13.94 15.03 -7.63
C GLN A 121 14.84 13.83 -7.92
N HIS A 122 14.38 12.92 -8.76
CA HIS A 122 15.08 11.67 -9.05
C HIS A 122 14.65 11.10 -10.40
N CYS A 123 15.56 10.45 -11.09
CA CYS A 123 15.37 9.95 -12.45
C CYS A 123 16.19 8.68 -12.65
N HIS A 124 15.55 7.56 -13.02
CA HIS A 124 16.23 6.29 -13.32
C HIS A 124 15.45 5.43 -14.32
N ARG A 125 16.15 4.54 -15.03
CA ARG A 125 15.53 3.52 -15.89
C ARG A 125 14.90 2.41 -15.02
N LEU A 126 13.74 1.91 -15.43
CA LEU A 126 13.08 0.78 -14.78
C LEU A 126 13.32 -0.53 -15.51
N GLY A 127 13.50 -1.61 -14.74
CA GLY A 127 13.61 -2.96 -15.24
C GLY A 127 15.01 -3.35 -15.72
N THR A 128 15.12 -4.60 -16.15
CA THR A 128 16.34 -5.17 -16.72
C THR A 128 16.48 -4.80 -18.19
N SER A 129 17.71 -4.62 -18.66
CA SER A 129 17.98 -4.31 -20.06
C SER A 129 17.41 -5.43 -20.95
N SER A 130 16.61 -5.04 -21.93
CA SER A 130 15.95 -5.93 -22.88
C SER A 130 16.39 -5.50 -24.27
N ASN A 131 16.84 -6.45 -25.10
CA ASN A 131 17.30 -6.15 -26.47
C ASN A 131 16.20 -5.66 -27.40
N ASN A 132 14.93 -5.69 -26.99
CA ASN A 132 13.81 -5.47 -27.89
C ASN A 132 13.12 -4.11 -27.71
N ARG A 133 13.26 -3.45 -26.55
CA ARG A 133 12.64 -2.13 -26.28
C ARG A 133 13.46 -1.34 -25.26
N PRO A 134 13.62 -0.02 -25.45
CA PRO A 134 14.27 0.83 -24.47
C PRO A 134 13.47 0.82 -23.15
N ARG A 135 14.18 0.69 -22.02
CA ARG A 135 13.58 0.71 -20.69
C ARG A 135 12.94 2.06 -20.41
N PRO A 136 11.75 2.12 -19.82
CA PRO A 136 11.14 3.40 -19.50
C PRO A 136 11.94 4.13 -18.40
N ILE A 137 11.92 5.45 -18.44
CA ILE A 137 12.50 6.32 -17.41
C ILE A 137 11.41 6.66 -16.40
N LEU A 138 11.61 6.32 -15.13
CA LEU A 138 10.81 6.80 -14.02
C LEU A 138 11.38 8.14 -13.55
N VAL A 139 10.55 9.16 -13.56
CA VAL A 139 10.91 10.52 -13.15
C VAL A 139 10.02 10.94 -12.00
N ARG A 140 10.63 11.26 -10.85
CA ARG A 140 9.95 11.90 -9.73
C ARG A 140 10.21 13.40 -9.77
N PHE A 141 9.14 14.18 -9.71
CA PHE A 141 9.18 15.63 -9.63
C PHE A 141 9.05 16.10 -8.19
N ASN A 142 9.60 17.27 -7.88
CA ASN A 142 9.45 17.89 -6.57
C ASN A 142 8.00 18.30 -6.31
N ASP A 143 7.32 18.84 -7.34
CA ASP A 143 5.98 19.39 -7.21
C ASP A 143 4.96 18.70 -8.14
N MET A 144 3.73 18.56 -7.64
CA MET A 144 2.61 17.97 -8.39
C MET A 144 2.20 18.84 -9.58
N SER A 145 2.33 20.17 -9.47
CA SER A 145 2.00 21.14 -10.53
C SER A 145 2.84 20.92 -11.78
N THR A 146 4.16 20.75 -11.60
CA THR A 146 5.11 20.40 -12.69
C THR A 146 4.69 19.12 -13.39
N LYS A 147 4.43 18.07 -12.61
CA LYS A 147 3.97 16.78 -13.16
C LYS A 147 2.68 16.93 -13.96
N GLN A 148 1.69 17.66 -13.43
CA GLN A 148 0.40 17.88 -14.10
C GLN A 148 0.56 18.66 -15.40
N MET A 149 1.41 19.70 -15.41
CA MET A 149 1.72 20.49 -16.60
C MET A 149 2.35 19.64 -17.71
N ILE A 150 3.30 18.77 -17.36
CA ILE A 150 3.89 17.83 -18.32
C ILE A 150 2.84 16.83 -18.81
N TRP A 151 2.04 16.26 -17.89
CA TRP A 151 1.03 15.27 -18.23
C TRP A 151 -0.09 15.81 -19.13
N SER A 152 -0.52 17.05 -18.93
CA SER A 152 -1.56 17.67 -19.77
C SER A 152 -1.08 17.91 -21.19
N ASN A 153 0.23 18.17 -21.39
CA ASN A 153 0.86 18.37 -22.68
C ASN A 153 1.22 17.06 -23.41
N LYS A 154 0.98 15.88 -22.81
CA LYS A 154 1.26 14.58 -23.44
C LYS A 154 0.61 14.38 -24.81
N LYS A 155 -0.47 15.11 -25.13
CA LYS A 155 -1.13 15.03 -26.44
C LYS A 155 -0.19 15.48 -27.58
N LYS A 156 0.75 16.39 -27.31
CA LYS A 156 1.78 16.83 -28.27
C LYS A 156 2.74 15.71 -28.68
N LEU A 157 2.88 14.66 -27.84
CA LEU A 157 3.64 13.46 -28.17
C LEU A 157 2.91 12.51 -29.13
N LYS A 158 1.58 12.61 -29.26
CA LYS A 158 0.84 11.73 -30.18
C LYS A 158 0.94 12.22 -31.63
N SER A 159 1.07 13.52 -31.84
CA SER A 159 1.27 14.10 -33.17
C SER A 159 2.61 13.75 -33.82
N THR A 160 3.58 13.27 -33.04
CA THR A 160 4.91 12.88 -33.54
C THR A 160 5.00 11.40 -33.95
N SER A 161 3.93 10.61 -33.78
CA SER A 161 3.90 9.17 -34.08
C SER A 161 3.44 8.81 -35.50
N ASN A 162 3.09 9.79 -36.35
CA ASN A 162 2.66 9.56 -37.74
C ASN A 162 3.78 9.83 -38.75
N GLY A 163 5.01 9.44 -38.42
CA GLY A 163 6.14 9.62 -39.32
C GLY A 163 7.22 8.62 -38.99
N HIS A 164 6.99 7.36 -39.31
CA HIS A 164 7.95 6.38 -39.85
C HIS A 164 7.20 5.11 -40.26
#